data_AF-A0A968ZKB4-F1
#
_entry.id   AF-A0A968ZKB4-F1
#
_cell.length_a   1.000
_cell.length_b   1.000
_cell.length_c   1.000
_cell.angle_alpha   90.00
_cell.angle_beta   90.00
_cell.angle_gamma   90.00
#
_symmetry.space_group_name_H-M   'P 1'
#
loop_
_entity.id
_entity.type
_entity.pdbx_description
1 polymer ?
#
loop_
_entity_poly.entity_id
_entity_poly.type
_entity_poly.pdbx_seq_one_letter_code
_entity_poly.pdbx_strand_id
1 'polypeptide(L)' 'MQVLQHQGELFEQIKTLLQEARKQIVKSVNRAMVYTYFEIGRLIVENEQHGSKRAAYGKETLENVSQRLTDEFGRG' A
#
# COMPACT_ATOMS: atom_id res chain seq x y z
N MET A 1 21.46 -11.04 -41.80
CA MET A 1 21.29 -9.79 -41.02
C MET A 1 19.84 -9.56 -40.56
N GLN A 2 18.79 -9.84 -41.35
CA GLN A 2 17.38 -9.65 -40.93
C GLN A 2 16.95 -10.43 -39.67
N VAL A 3 17.43 -11.66 -39.46
CA VAL A 3 17.02 -12.52 -38.31
C VAL A 3 17.47 -11.94 -36.97
N LEU A 4 18.65 -11.32 -36.91
CA LEU A 4 19.18 -10.71 -35.68
C LEU A 4 18.44 -9.42 -35.31
N GLN A 5 17.96 -8.67 -36.32
CA GLN A 5 17.15 -7.46 -36.09
C GLN A 5 15.78 -7.82 -35.49
N HIS A 6 15.16 -8.91 -35.95
CA HIS A 6 13.86 -9.36 -35.44
C HIS A 6 13.91 -9.84 -33.99
N GLN A 7 15.01 -10.48 -33.57
CA GLN A 7 15.22 -10.89 -32.18
C GLN A 7 15.39 -9.69 -31.24
N GLY A 8 16.10 -8.64 -31.68
CA GLY A 8 16.27 -7.41 -30.90
C GLY A 8 14.95 -6.65 -30.72
N GLU A 9 14.12 -6.60 -31.77
CA GLU A 9 12.80 -5.97 -31.71
C GLU A 9 11.86 -6.71 -30.76
N LEU A 10 11.78 -8.04 -30.87
CA LEU A 10 10.97 -8.88 -29.97
C LEU A 10 11.40 -8.71 -28.51
N PHE A 11 12.72 -8.66 -28.25
CA PHE A 11 13.24 -8.45 -26.90
C PHE A 11 12.80 -7.10 -26.32
N GLU A 12 12.92 -6.01 -27.06
CA GLU A 12 12.51 -4.69 -26.57
C GLU A 12 10.99 -4.58 -26.36
N GLN A 13 10.18 -5.25 -27.18
CA GLN A 13 8.74 -5.34 -26.97
C GLN A 13 8.40 -6.07 -25.66
N ILE A 14 8.99 -7.25 -25.41
CA ILE A 14 8.79 -8.02 -24.18
C ILE A 14 9.25 -7.22 -22.96
N LYS A 15 10.43 -6.60 -23.03
CA LYS A 15 10.99 -5.77 -21.97
C LYS A 15 10.09 -4.58 -21.65
N THR A 16 9.56 -3.90 -22.67
CA THR A 16 8.62 -2.79 -22.49
C THR A 16 7.34 -3.26 -21.78
N LEU A 17 6.80 -4.41 -22.20
CA LEU A 17 5.61 -4.99 -21.58
C LEU A 17 5.84 -5.32 -20.10
N LEU A 18 6.99 -5.92 -19.76
CA LEU A 18 7.36 -6.20 -18.38
C LEU A 18 7.54 -4.91 -17.55
N GLN A 19 8.15 -3.88 -18.13
CA GLN A 19 8.34 -2.60 -17.46
C GLN A 19 7.02 -1.89 -17.17
N GLU A 20 6.09 -1.88 -18.13
CA GLU A 20 4.77 -1.30 -17.93
C GLU A 20 3.95 -2.09 -16.91
N ALA A 21 3.97 -3.42 -16.97
CA ALA A 21 3.32 -4.26 -15.97
C ALA A 21 3.84 -3.94 -14.55
N ARG A 22 5.16 -3.85 -14.37
CA ARG A 22 5.77 -3.50 -13.07
C ARG A 22 5.33 -2.11 -12.60
N LYS A 23 5.31 -1.10 -13.48
CA LYS A 23 4.83 0.25 -13.13
C LYS A 23 3.37 0.21 -12.67
N GLN A 24 2.51 -0.54 -13.35
CA GLN A 24 1.11 -0.65 -12.97
C GLN A 24 0.92 -1.37 -11.63
N ILE A 25 1.68 -2.43 -11.37
CA ILE A 25 1.67 -3.13 -10.08
C ILE A 25 2.05 -2.17 -8.96
N VAL A 26 3.16 -1.43 -9.09
CA VAL A 26 3.61 -0.47 -8.07
C VAL A 26 2.55 0.60 -7.83
N LYS A 27 1.93 1.14 -8.88
CA LYS A 27 0.84 2.13 -8.74
C LYS A 27 -0.37 1.55 -8.01
N SER A 28 -0.77 0.31 -8.35
CA SER A 28 -1.91 -0.36 -7.73
C SER A 28 -1.66 -0.61 -6.24
N VAL A 29 -0.48 -1.12 -5.89
CA VAL A 29 -0.06 -1.35 -4.50
C VAL A 29 -0.04 -0.04 -3.72
N ASN A 30 0.57 1.02 -4.26
CA ASN A 30 0.61 2.32 -3.59
C ASN A 30 -0.80 2.86 -3.35
N ARG A 31 -1.70 2.71 -4.34
CA ARG A 31 -3.10 3.12 -4.20
C ARG A 31 -3.81 2.33 -3.10
N ALA A 32 -3.64 1.01 -3.07
CA ALA A 32 -4.20 0.16 -2.02
C ALA A 32 -3.68 0.56 -0.63
N MET A 33 -2.38 0.86 -0.50
CA MET A 33 -1.81 1.31 0.77
C MET A 33 -2.41 2.64 1.24
N VAL A 34 -2.53 3.64 0.37
CA VAL A 34 -3.12 4.94 0.73
C VAL A 34 -4.56 4.78 1.22
N TYR A 35 -5.38 3.99 0.53
CA TYR A 35 -6.75 3.72 0.99
C TYR A 35 -6.77 2.98 2.32
N THR A 36 -5.88 2.00 2.51
CA THR A 36 -5.80 1.24 3.76
C THR A 36 -5.43 2.15 4.94
N TYR A 37 -4.43 3.02 4.79
CA TYR A 37 -4.06 3.97 5.83
C TYR A 37 -5.16 4.99 6.13
N PHE A 38 -5.90 5.44 5.11
CA PHE A 38 -7.06 6.30 5.31
C PHE A 38 -8.15 5.60 6.14
N GLU A 39 -8.50 4.37 5.79
CA GLU A 39 -9.52 3.60 6.51
C GLU A 39 -9.09 3.29 7.95
N ILE A 40 -7.81 2.97 8.18
CA ILE A 40 -7.27 2.81 9.54
C ILE A 40 -7.46 4.11 10.34
N GLY A 41 -7.13 5.27 9.77
CA GLY A 41 -7.34 6.57 10.41
C GLY A 41 -8.81 6.84 10.73
N ARG A 42 -9.72 6.55 9.78
CA ARG A 42 -11.17 6.66 9.99
C ARG A 42 -11.65 5.79 11.15
N LEU A 43 -11.25 4.52 11.17
CA LEU A 43 -11.60 3.57 12.24
C LEU A 43 -11.11 4.05 13.61
N ILE A 44 -9.88 4.56 13.69
CA ILE A 44 -9.33 5.14 14.93
C ILE A 44 -10.19 6.30 15.40
N VAL A 45 -10.49 7.26 14.52
CA VAL A 45 -11.28 8.46 14.87
C VAL A 45 -12.70 8.09 15.33
N GLU A 46 -13.36 7.17 14.62
CA GLU A 46 -14.71 6.71 14.97
C GLU A 46 -14.75 6.00 16.33
N ASN A 47 -13.76 5.13 16.60
CA ASN A 47 -13.65 4.42 17.87
C ASN A 47 -13.28 5.35 19.03
N GLU A 48 -12.40 6.34 18.80
CA GLU A 48 -11.95 7.26 19.86
C GLU A 48 -12.98 8.33 20.22
N GLN A 49 -13.85 8.69 19.28
CA GLN A 49 -14.76 9.80 19.49
C GLN A 49 -16.08 9.37 20.12
N HIS A 50 -16.62 8.16 19.88
CA HIS A 50 -17.89 7.67 20.46
C HIS A 50 -19.02 8.75 20.52
N GLY A 51 -19.05 9.71 19.58
CA GLY A 51 -20.00 10.84 19.56
C GLY A 51 -19.55 12.17 20.19
N SER A 52 -18.32 12.28 20.70
CA SER A 52 -17.75 13.47 21.35
C SER A 52 -16.65 14.14 20.52
N LYS A 53 -16.60 15.48 20.55
CA LYS A 53 -15.71 16.32 19.71
C LYS A 53 -14.21 16.22 20.04
N ARG A 54 -13.85 15.62 21.18
CA ARG A 54 -12.46 15.43 21.63
C ARG A 54 -12.31 14.04 22.27
N ALA A 55 -11.34 13.29 21.79
CA ALA A 55 -10.95 12.02 22.39
C ALA A 55 -10.18 12.27 23.69
N ALA A 56 -10.61 11.64 24.78
CA ALA A 56 -9.90 11.67 26.07
C ALA A 56 -8.89 10.51 26.21
N TYR A 57 -8.99 9.47 25.37
CA TYR A 57 -8.31 8.18 25.54
C TYR A 57 -7.35 7.79 24.40
N GLY A 58 -7.16 8.68 23.40
CA GLY A 58 -6.51 8.32 22.13
C GLY A 58 -5.09 7.83 22.18
N LYS A 59 -4.34 8.07 23.27
CA LYS A 59 -2.93 7.67 23.34
C LYS A 59 -2.76 6.20 23.70
N GLU A 60 -3.49 5.70 24.69
CA GLU A 60 -3.38 4.31 25.17
C GLU A 60 -4.00 3.33 24.17
N THR A 61 -5.14 3.69 23.56
CA THR A 61 -5.76 2.85 22.52
C THR A 61 -4.85 2.71 21.30
N LEU A 62 -4.23 3.81 20.84
CA LEU A 62 -3.30 3.78 19.72
C LEU A 62 -2.06 2.94 20.02
N GLU A 63 -1.50 3.05 21.22
CA GLU A 63 -0.35 2.24 21.66
C GLU A 63 -0.70 0.75 21.66
N ASN A 64 -1.87 0.37 22.20
CA ASN A 64 -2.33 -1.02 22.22
C ASN A 64 -2.62 -1.58 20.81
N VAL A 65 -3.27 -0.82 19.94
CA VAL A 65 -3.52 -1.24 18.56
C VAL A 65 -2.21 -1.33 17.77
N SER A 66 -1.30 -0.38 17.94
CA SER A 66 0.03 -0.40 17.31
C SER A 66 0.85 -1.62 17.73
N GLN A 67 0.84 -1.97 19.02
CA GLN A 67 1.55 -3.15 19.53
C GLN A 67 0.96 -4.43 18.92
N ARG A 68 -0.36 -4.58 18.94
CA ARG A 68 -1.03 -5.77 18.36
C ARG A 68 -0.80 -5.90 16.86
N LEU A 69 -0.85 -4.81 16.12
CA LEU A 69 -0.55 -4.81 14.69
C LEU A 69 0.92 -5.18 14.43
N THR A 70 1.84 -4.70 15.27
CA THR A 70 3.26 -5.06 15.19
C THR A 70 3.49 -6.55 15.50
N ASP A 71 2.75 -7.12 16.44
CA ASP A 71 2.85 -8.54 16.77
C ASP A 71 2.31 -9.43 15.65
N GLU A 72 1.24 -9.00 14.97
CA GLU A 72 0.55 -9.76 13.91
C GLU A 72 1.23 -9.64 12.55
N PHE A 73 1.69 -8.43 12.18
CA PHE A 73 2.27 -8.15 10.86
C PHE A 73 3.78 -7.95 10.90
N GLY A 74 4.39 -8.03 12.07
CA GLY A 74 5.80 -7.70 12.30
C GLY A 74 6.01 -6.19 12.43
N ARG A 75 7.26 -5.83 12.74
CA ARG A 75 7.71 -4.44 12.54
C ARG A 75 7.77 -4.20 11.04
N GLY A 76 7.09 -3.15 10.57
CA GLY A 76 7.24 -2.68 9.20
C GLY A 76 8.71 -2.59 8.80
#